data_AF-A0A256WJ61-F1
#
_entry.id   AF-A0A256WJ61-F1
#
_cell.length_a   1.000
_cell.length_b   1.000
_cell.length_c   1.000
_cell.angle_alpha   90.00
_cell.angle_beta   90.00
_cell.angle_gamma   90.00
#
_symmetry.space_group_name_H-M   'P 1'
#
loop_
_entity.id
_entity.type
_entity.pdbx_description
1 polymer ?
#
loop_
_entity_poly.entity_id
_entity_poly.type
_entity_poly.pdbx_seq_one_letter_code
_entity_poly.pdbx_strand_id
1 'polypeptide(L)'
;MKLKMIKCKCCGTDMPELRLTKYGYNFCVTCSENGKGEGMKHGIPVLMGEGDHTWVETVIMNDDQYRAYQHNEKAFKNMDKTGKAEMLNMDKEDRNLIGPLTIKDEDGK
;
A
#
# COMPACT_ATOMS: atom_id res chain seq x y z
N MET A 1 42.12 -6.86 -14.03
CA MET A 1 41.63 -5.55 -14.47
C MET A 1 41.63 -4.60 -13.27
N LYS A 2 42.25 -3.42 -13.33
CA LYS A 2 42.21 -2.42 -12.24
C LYS A 2 41.08 -1.44 -12.50
N LEU A 3 40.12 -1.36 -11.58
CA LEU A 3 39.00 -0.42 -11.66
C LEU A 3 39.40 0.92 -11.06
N LYS A 4 39.06 2.02 -11.73
CA LYS A 4 39.20 3.37 -11.17
C LYS A 4 38.13 3.59 -10.10
N MET A 5 38.57 4.06 -8.94
CA MET A 5 37.72 4.33 -7.78
C MET A 5 37.47 5.84 -7.66
N ILE A 6 36.25 6.22 -7.29
CA ILE A 6 35.78 7.58 -7.02
C ILE A 6 35.11 7.65 -5.65
N LYS A 7 34.94 8.85 -5.10
CA LYS A 7 34.28 9.04 -3.80
C LYS A 7 32.76 9.01 -3.92
N CYS A 8 32.10 8.33 -2.99
CA CYS A 8 30.64 8.30 -2.86
C CYS A 8 30.10 9.66 -2.39
N LYS A 9 29.04 10.18 -3.01
CA LYS A 9 28.41 11.44 -2.61
C LYS A 9 27.73 11.38 -1.22
N CYS A 10 27.26 10.21 -0.81
CA CYS A 10 26.50 10.04 0.43
C CYS A 10 27.38 9.82 1.69
N CYS A 11 28.48 9.08 1.57
CA CYS A 11 29.30 8.69 2.73
C CYS A 11 30.81 8.93 2.55
N GLY A 12 31.26 9.37 1.37
CA GLY A 12 32.68 9.65 1.12
C GLY A 12 33.58 8.41 0.99
N THR A 13 33.05 7.19 1.06
CA THR A 13 33.83 5.96 0.82
C THR A 13 34.14 5.79 -0.65
N ASP A 14 35.16 4.99 -0.97
CA ASP A 14 35.50 4.69 -2.37
C ASP A 14 34.44 3.77 -3.01
N MET A 15 34.13 4.05 -4.28
CA MET A 15 33.24 3.25 -5.11
C MET A 15 33.76 3.18 -6.54
N PRO A 16 33.46 2.12 -7.30
CA PRO A 16 33.90 2.01 -8.69
C PRO A 16 33.29 3.10 -9.58
N GLU A 17 34.08 3.74 -10.44
CA GLU A 17 33.64 4.78 -11.39
C GLU A 17 32.55 4.28 -12.34
N LEU A 18 32.57 2.98 -12.67
CA LEU A 18 31.54 2.31 -13.47
C LEU A 18 30.12 2.48 -12.90
N ARG A 19 29.94 2.64 -11.58
CA ARG A 19 28.61 2.92 -11.00
C ARG A 19 28.02 4.21 -11.55
N LEU A 20 28.85 5.24 -11.69
CA LEU A 20 28.42 6.53 -12.22
C LEU A 20 28.28 6.50 -13.74
N THR A 21 29.28 5.99 -14.46
CA THR A 21 29.33 6.11 -15.92
C THR A 21 28.43 5.12 -16.66
N LYS A 22 28.31 3.89 -16.16
CA LYS A 22 27.50 2.84 -16.81
C LYS A 22 26.09 2.74 -16.24
N TYR A 23 25.94 2.91 -14.93
CA TYR A 23 24.68 2.69 -14.23
C TYR A 23 24.03 3.98 -13.72
N GLY A 24 24.69 5.15 -13.84
CA GLY A 24 24.14 6.45 -13.44
C GLY A 24 24.10 6.70 -11.92
N TYR A 25 24.61 5.79 -11.08
CA TYR A 25 24.57 5.94 -9.64
C TYR A 25 25.74 6.77 -9.10
N ASN A 26 25.42 7.83 -8.35
CA ASN A 26 26.40 8.71 -7.71
C ASN A 26 26.75 8.32 -6.25
N PHE A 27 26.30 7.14 -5.79
CA PHE A 27 26.51 6.61 -4.44
C PHE A 27 26.98 5.14 -4.47
N CYS A 28 27.65 4.73 -3.39
CA CYS A 28 28.22 3.38 -3.24
C CYS A 28 27.14 2.32 -2.99
N VAL A 29 27.51 1.03 -3.16
CA VAL A 29 26.61 -0.12 -2.98
C VAL A 29 26.01 -0.13 -1.57
N THR A 30 26.84 0.07 -0.55
CA THR A 30 26.40 0.09 0.86
C THR A 30 25.43 1.21 1.16
N CYS A 31 25.55 2.37 0.50
CA CYS A 31 24.55 3.43 0.62
C CYS A 31 23.25 3.01 -0.06
N SER A 32 23.31 2.40 -1.24
CA SER A 32 22.16 1.85 -1.94
C SER A 32 21.38 0.85 -1.09
N GLU A 33 22.07 -0.10 -0.47
CA GLU A 33 21.46 -1.16 0.36
C GLU A 33 20.84 -0.62 1.64
N ASN A 34 21.48 0.38 2.25
CA ASN A 34 20.96 1.06 3.44
C ASN A 34 19.88 2.11 3.11
N GLY A 35 19.42 2.19 1.86
CA GLY A 35 18.42 3.19 1.44
C GLY A 35 18.91 4.64 1.52
N LYS A 36 20.23 4.89 1.50
CA LYS A 36 20.82 6.23 1.40
C LYS A 36 21.02 6.59 -0.08
N GLY A 37 20.70 7.82 -0.47
CA GLY A 37 20.74 8.29 -1.86
C GLY A 37 19.34 8.42 -2.43
N GLU A 38 19.02 7.67 -3.48
CA GLU A 38 17.67 7.64 -4.08
C GLU A 38 16.63 6.87 -3.25
N GLY A 39 17.05 6.27 -2.12
CA GLY A 39 16.15 5.58 -1.21
C GLY A 39 15.80 4.16 -1.64
N MET A 40 15.30 3.37 -0.70
CA MET A 40 14.64 2.10 -1.02
C MET A 40 13.30 2.40 -1.70
N LYS A 41 13.00 1.64 -2.77
CA LYS A 41 11.70 1.72 -3.46
C LYS A 41 10.82 0.56 -3.04
N HIS A 42 9.54 0.84 -2.82
CA HIS A 42 8.53 -0.12 -2.42
C HIS A 42 7.48 -0.27 -3.51
N GLY A 43 7.10 -1.50 -3.83
CA GLY A 43 5.98 -1.78 -4.72
C GLY A 43 4.71 -2.05 -3.93
N ILE A 44 3.62 -1.35 -4.25
CA ILE A 44 2.29 -1.65 -3.73
C ILE A 44 1.39 -2.12 -4.88
N PRO A 45 0.72 -3.28 -4.75
CA PRO A 45 -0.35 -3.64 -5.67
C PRO A 45 -1.59 -2.80 -5.38
N VAL A 46 -2.08 -2.09 -6.39
CA VAL A 46 -3.30 -1.30 -6.35
C VAL A 46 -4.29 -1.92 -7.33
N LEU A 47 -5.52 -2.16 -6.87
CA LEU A 47 -6.61 -2.57 -7.74
C LEU A 47 -7.20 -1.32 -8.39
N MET A 48 -7.20 -1.30 -9.72
CA MET A 48 -7.69 -0.20 -10.54
C MET A 48 -8.92 -0.66 -11.32
N GLY A 49 -9.74 0.30 -11.71
CA GLY A 49 -10.95 0.07 -12.51
C GLY A 49 -12.24 0.03 -11.68
N GLU A 50 -13.36 0.04 -12.40
CA GLU A 50 -14.72 0.05 -11.82
C GLU A 50 -15.57 -1.00 -12.54
N GLY A 51 -16.49 -1.64 -11.81
CA GLY A 51 -17.38 -2.67 -12.37
C GLY A 51 -16.65 -3.95 -12.74
N ASP A 52 -16.91 -4.47 -13.94
CA ASP A 52 -16.35 -5.72 -14.48
C ASP A 52 -14.98 -5.53 -15.17
N HIS A 53 -14.52 -4.30 -15.32
CA HIS A 53 -13.21 -3.97 -15.89
C HIS A 53 -12.24 -3.58 -14.77
N THR A 54 -11.60 -4.59 -14.18
CA THR A 54 -10.59 -4.39 -13.11
C THR A 54 -9.24 -5.01 -13.49
N TRP A 55 -8.16 -4.36 -13.07
CA TRP A 55 -6.81 -4.90 -13.18
C TRP A 55 -5.97 -4.53 -11.95
N VAL A 56 -4.89 -5.28 -11.72
CA VAL A 56 -3.93 -5.00 -10.65
C VAL A 56 -2.72 -4.33 -11.24
N GLU A 57 -2.41 -3.13 -10.75
CA GLU A 57 -1.22 -2.37 -11.13
C GLU A 57 -0.26 -2.28 -9.94
N THR A 58 1.05 -2.41 -10.20
CA THR A 58 2.07 -2.25 -9.15
C THR A 58 2.63 -0.84 -9.20
N VAL A 59 2.29 -0.02 -8.20
CA VAL A 59 2.80 1.34 -8.07
C VAL A 59 4.11 1.30 -7.28
N ILE A 60 5.17 1.90 -7.83
CA ILE A 60 6.50 1.97 -7.21
C ILE A 60 6.65 3.32 -6.51
N MET A 61 6.86 3.30 -5.20
CA MET A 61 6.99 4.48 -4.33
C MET A 61 8.37 4.55 -3.66
N ASN A 62 8.79 5.74 -3.25
CA ASN A 62 9.97 5.92 -2.40
C ASN A 62 9.67 5.58 -0.93
N ASP A 63 10.69 5.30 -0.12
CA ASP A 63 10.56 4.94 1.31
C ASP A 63 9.69 5.93 2.12
N ASP A 64 9.91 7.24 1.95
CA ASP A 64 9.15 8.27 2.67
C ASP A 64 7.66 8.27 2.30
N GLN A 65 7.36 8.10 1.00
CA GLN A 65 5.99 8.02 0.50
C GLN A 65 5.29 6.76 1.02
N TYR A 66 6.01 5.64 1.02
CA TYR A 66 5.50 4.37 1.55
C TYR A 66 5.17 4.48 3.04
N ARG A 67 6.03 5.12 3.86
CA ARG A 67 5.75 5.36 5.28
C ARG A 67 4.48 6.19 5.49
N ALA A 68 4.32 7.26 4.71
CA ALA A 68 3.12 8.10 4.76
C ALA A 68 1.85 7.32 4.36
N TYR A 69 1.92 6.52 3.30
CA TYR A 69 0.84 5.63 2.87
C TYR A 69 0.44 4.65 3.99
N GLN A 70 1.41 3.97 4.60
CA GLN A 70 1.16 3.01 5.69
C GLN A 70 0.54 3.68 6.92
N HIS A 71 0.93 4.92 7.23
CA HIS A 71 0.32 5.69 8.31
C HIS A 71 -1.15 6.01 8.00
N ASN A 72 -1.45 6.46 6.78
CA ASN A 72 -2.82 6.77 6.36
C ASN A 72 -3.71 5.53 6.33
N GLU A 73 -3.20 4.40 5.82
CA GLU A 73 -3.90 3.11 5.83
C GLU A 73 -4.28 2.66 7.25
N LYS A 74 -3.35 2.80 8.22
CA LYS A 74 -3.62 2.50 9.63
C LYS A 74 -4.67 3.43 10.22
N ALA A 75 -4.56 4.73 9.93
CA ALA A 75 -5.53 5.72 10.39
C ALA A 75 -6.94 5.41 9.86
N PHE A 76 -7.06 5.11 8.56
CA PHE A 76 -8.33 4.77 7.92
C PHE A 76 -8.96 3.48 8.48
N LYS A 77 -8.16 2.45 8.73
CA LYS A 77 -8.64 1.19 9.32
C LYS A 77 -9.17 1.37 10.75
N ASN A 78 -8.55 2.26 11.52
CA ASN A 78 -8.87 2.54 12.91
C ASN A 78 -9.88 3.69 13.08
N MET A 79 -10.38 4.29 12.00
CA MET A 79 -11.46 5.28 12.11
C MET A 79 -12.71 4.65 12.68
N ASP A 80 -13.39 5.39 13.55
CA ASP A 80 -14.66 4.96 14.16
C ASP A 80 -15.74 4.86 13.06
N LYS A 81 -16.17 3.62 12.79
CA LYS A 81 -17.15 3.30 11.72
C LYS A 81 -18.60 3.43 12.18
N THR A 82 -18.83 3.89 13.40
CA THR A 82 -20.17 4.05 14.01
C THR A 82 -21.03 5.11 13.30
N GLY A 83 -20.43 6.02 12.54
CA GLY A 83 -21.14 7.08 11.79
C GLY A 83 -21.83 6.64 10.49
N LYS A 84 -21.87 5.34 10.17
CA LYS A 84 -22.59 4.86 8.98
C LYS A 84 -24.09 4.86 9.25
N ALA A 85 -24.83 5.71 8.51
CA ALA A 85 -26.29 5.73 8.46
C ALA A 85 -26.93 4.38 8.05
N GLU A 86 -26.12 3.39 7.65
CA GLU A 86 -26.56 2.05 7.24
C GLU A 86 -25.92 0.91 8.04
N MET A 87 -25.59 1.10 9.32
CA MET A 87 -25.48 -0.05 10.24
C MET A 87 -26.88 -0.60 10.52
N LEU A 88 -27.42 -1.33 9.55
CA LEU A 88 -28.54 -2.23 9.80
C LEU A 88 -28.04 -3.30 10.78
N ASN A 89 -28.61 -3.30 11.99
CA ASN A 89 -28.46 -4.38 12.96
C ASN A 89 -28.87 -5.69 12.29
N MET A 90 -27.89 -6.47 11.80
CA MET A 90 -28.15 -7.75 11.12
C MET A 90 -28.59 -8.85 12.09
N ASP A 91 -28.37 -8.65 13.40
CA ASP A 91 -28.78 -9.58 14.46
C ASP A 91 -30.27 -9.46 14.83
N LYS A 92 -31.02 -8.57 14.19
CA LYS A 92 -32.48 -8.54 14.32
C LYS A 92 -33.11 -9.53 13.34
N GLU A 93 -33.53 -10.68 13.87
CA GLU A 93 -34.23 -11.74 13.14
C GLU A 93 -35.66 -11.34 12.67
N ASP A 94 -36.20 -10.21 13.15
CA ASP A 94 -37.57 -9.74 12.84
C ASP A 94 -37.75 -9.08 11.45
N ARG A 95 -36.91 -9.40 10.46
CA ARG A 95 -37.08 -8.84 9.11
C ARG A 95 -37.88 -9.79 8.23
N ASN A 96 -39.12 -9.42 7.93
CA ASN A 96 -39.91 -10.11 6.91
C ASN A 96 -39.33 -9.83 5.50
N LEU A 97 -38.37 -10.65 5.09
CA LEU A 97 -37.67 -10.55 3.80
C LEU A 97 -38.54 -10.97 2.60
N ILE A 98 -39.71 -11.58 2.84
CA ILE A 98 -40.57 -12.20 1.83
C ILE A 98 -41.61 -11.21 1.26
N GLY A 99 -41.68 -9.98 1.78
CA GLY A 99 -42.66 -8.98 1.33
C GLY A 99 -44.02 -9.16 2.01
N PRO A 100 -45.17 -8.85 1.38
CA PRO A 100 -46.46 -8.65 2.07
C PRO A 100 -47.04 -9.91 2.74
N LEU A 101 -46.38 -11.05 2.65
CA LEU A 101 -46.78 -12.29 3.29
C LEU A 101 -46.13 -12.39 4.68
N THR A 102 -46.93 -12.56 5.72
CA THR A 102 -46.45 -12.90 7.07
C THR A 102 -46.74 -14.38 7.30
N ILE A 103 -45.69 -15.16 7.63
CA ILE A 103 -45.86 -16.54 8.04
C ILE A 103 -46.18 -16.50 9.53
N LYS A 104 -47.38 -16.98 9.90
CA LYS A 104 -47.77 -17.15 11.29
C LYS A 104 -47.50 -18.59 11.70
N ASP A 105 -47.00 -18.80 12.90
CA ASP A 105 -46.90 -20.15 13.49
C ASP A 105 -48.31 -20.70 13.80
N GLU A 106 -48.41 -21.99 14.15
CA GLU A 106 -49.68 -22.69 14.41
C GLU A 106 -50.54 -22.02 15.51
N ASP A 107 -49.93 -21.18 16.35
CA ASP A 107 -50.59 -20.39 17.41
C ASP A 107 -51.03 -18.98 16.97
N GLY A 108 -50.86 -18.62 15.70
CA GLY A 108 -51.45 -17.42 15.11
C GLY A 108 -50.84 -16.07 15.52
N LYS A 109 -49.63 -16.08 16.08
CA LYS A 109 -48.80 -14.86 16.23
C LYS A 109 -47.88 -14.67 15.05
#